data_AF-A0A940KCU3-F1
#
_entry.id   AF-A0A940KCU3-F1
#
_cell.length_a   1.000
_cell.length_b   1.000
_cell.length_c   1.000
_cell.angle_alpha   90.00
_cell.angle_beta   90.00
_cell.angle_gamma   90.00
#
_symmetry.space_group_name_H-M   'P 1'
#
loop_
_entity.id
_entity.type
_entity.pdbx_description
1 polymer ?
#
loop_
_entity_poly.entity_id
_entity_poly.type
_entity_poly.pdbx_seq_one_letter_code
_entity_poly.pdbx_strand_id
1 'polypeptide(L)'
;MRQPDGFTVRWTIAITLSLLASVAIMVAAAKHDHEGIWGETTAAWLQAVGSILAILFGIAMANAEARRAGADARTEKIEDARAAIALAHKTLELVADRLMVACDPATEAMHGMALREHRTNELVEGLRQISVGDLPPEIVVPFSSIRSNLHAVNARITEIYESEEEDGIPAERRRVRLGSGLIIYAHAVNDYADLCTLLRTQVDVEFPAFREPPQLAAYVAVARIAASSGQDASDE
;
A
#
# COMPACT_ATOMS: atom_id res chain seq x y z
N MET A 1 -12.81 -5.29 12.82
CA MET A 1 -13.29 -6.53 13.48
C MET A 1 -14.73 -6.84 13.07
N ARG A 2 -14.94 -7.62 11.99
CA ARG A 2 -16.28 -8.17 11.71
C ARG A 2 -16.50 -9.34 12.66
N GLN A 3 -17.48 -9.22 13.56
CA GLN A 3 -17.93 -10.36 14.34
C GLN A 3 -18.31 -11.49 13.37
N PRO A 4 -17.84 -12.73 13.57
CA PRO A 4 -18.28 -13.84 12.74
C PRO A 4 -19.81 -13.90 12.83
N ASP A 5 -20.49 -13.88 11.68
CA ASP A 5 -21.95 -13.88 11.60
C ASP A 5 -22.49 -14.95 12.54
N GLY A 6 -23.21 -14.56 13.59
CA GLY A 6 -23.66 -15.47 14.64
C GLY A 6 -24.47 -16.65 14.12
N PHE A 7 -24.94 -16.59 12.88
CA PHE A 7 -25.56 -17.67 12.13
C PHE A 7 -24.60 -18.82 11.78
N THR A 8 -23.39 -18.54 11.31
CA THR A 8 -22.42 -19.59 10.92
C THR A 8 -21.89 -20.33 12.14
N VAL A 9 -21.56 -19.61 13.22
CA VAL A 9 -21.08 -20.21 14.48
C VAL A 9 -22.16 -21.09 15.10
N ARG A 10 -23.43 -20.64 15.13
CA ARG A 10 -24.57 -21.42 15.63
C ARG A 10 -24.80 -22.69 14.82
N TRP A 11 -24.70 -22.64 13.50
CA TRP A 11 -24.85 -23.82 12.64
C TRP A 11 -23.71 -24.83 12.84
N THR A 12 -22.47 -24.38 12.94
CA THR A 12 -21.33 -25.29 13.21
C THR A 12 -21.43 -25.95 14.58
N ILE A 13 -21.88 -25.21 15.61
CA ILE A 13 -22.10 -25.75 16.96
C ILE A 13 -23.27 -26.74 16.96
N ALA A 14 -24.37 -26.42 16.28
CA ALA A 14 -25.53 -27.32 16.17
C ALA A 14 -25.18 -28.62 15.43
N ILE A 15 -24.40 -28.54 14.34
CA ILE A 15 -23.94 -29.71 13.58
C ILE A 15 -23.00 -30.57 14.44
N THR A 16 -22.04 -29.97 15.15
CA THR A 16 -21.12 -30.73 16.02
C THR A 16 -21.83 -31.36 17.21
N LEU A 17 -22.77 -30.65 17.85
CA LEU A 17 -23.60 -31.22 18.91
C LEU A 17 -24.51 -32.34 18.41
N SER A 18 -25.08 -32.22 17.21
CA SER A 18 -25.93 -33.26 16.61
C SER A 18 -25.12 -34.51 16.24
N LEU A 19 -23.89 -34.33 15.71
CA LEU A 19 -22.95 -35.42 15.46
C LEU A 19 -22.54 -36.12 16.76
N LEU A 20 -22.16 -35.36 17.79
CA LEU A 20 -21.83 -35.90 19.12
C LEU A 20 -23.00 -36.65 19.75
N ALA A 21 -24.22 -36.10 19.65
CA ALA A 21 -25.43 -36.76 20.13
C ALA A 21 -25.72 -38.05 19.36
N SER A 22 -25.53 -38.07 18.03
CA SER A 22 -25.72 -39.27 17.22
C SER A 22 -24.73 -40.38 17.58
N VAL A 23 -23.45 -40.02 17.82
CA VAL A 23 -22.41 -40.95 18.26
C VAL A 23 -22.71 -41.46 19.67
N ALA A 24 -23.15 -40.59 20.59
CA ALA A 24 -23.52 -40.98 21.94
C ALA A 24 -24.72 -41.93 21.98
N ILE A 25 -25.75 -41.68 21.15
CA ILE A 25 -26.91 -42.55 21.01
C ILE A 25 -26.51 -43.90 20.40
N MET A 26 -25.62 -43.92 19.41
CA MET A 26 -25.13 -45.16 18.81
C MET A 26 -24.25 -45.98 19.77
N VAL A 27 -23.40 -45.33 20.57
CA VAL A 27 -22.61 -46.00 21.62
C VAL A 27 -23.51 -46.55 22.73
N ALA A 28 -24.55 -45.80 23.11
CA ALA A 28 -25.55 -46.27 24.08
C ALA A 28 -26.35 -47.46 23.55
N ALA A 29 -26.74 -47.44 22.27
CA ALA A 29 -27.39 -48.57 21.60
C ALA A 29 -26.48 -49.80 21.53
N ALA A 30 -25.19 -49.63 21.18
CA ALA A 30 -24.20 -50.71 21.13
C ALA A 30 -23.92 -51.33 22.51
N LYS A 31 -23.98 -50.52 23.58
CA LYS A 31 -23.89 -51.02 24.97
C LYS A 31 -25.13 -51.75 25.45
N HIS A 32 -26.30 -51.44 24.89
CA HIS A 32 -27.56 -52.10 25.26
C HIS A 32 -27.74 -53.46 24.55
N ASP A 33 -26.94 -53.74 23.52
CA ASP A 33 -27.06 -54.90 22.63
C ASP A 33 -25.96 -55.96 22.89
N HIS A 34 -25.63 -56.18 24.17
CA HIS A 34 -24.56 -57.09 24.62
C HIS A 34 -24.74 -58.59 24.27
N GLU A 35 -25.75 -58.97 23.46
CA GLU A 35 -25.99 -60.35 23.02
C GLU A 35 -25.94 -60.53 21.47
N GLY A 36 -25.69 -59.48 20.69
CA GLY A 36 -25.66 -59.55 19.23
C GLY A 36 -24.29 -59.96 18.63
N ILE A 37 -24.29 -60.91 17.67
CA ILE A 37 -23.12 -61.47 16.95
C ILE A 37 -22.25 -60.41 16.24
N TRP A 38 -22.72 -59.17 16.11
CA TRP A 38 -22.08 -58.09 15.35
C TRP A 38 -21.53 -56.92 16.21
N GLY A 39 -21.69 -56.95 17.54
CA GLY A 39 -21.42 -55.79 18.41
C GLY A 39 -19.97 -55.25 18.36
N GLU A 40 -18.98 -56.15 18.38
CA GLU A 40 -17.56 -55.77 18.39
C GLU A 40 -17.07 -55.23 17.03
N THR A 41 -17.52 -55.85 15.94
CA THR A 41 -17.19 -55.43 14.56
C THR A 41 -17.84 -54.11 14.19
N THR A 42 -19.08 -53.88 14.66
CA THR A 42 -19.81 -52.63 14.39
C THR A 42 -19.18 -51.45 15.14
N ALA A 43 -18.74 -51.66 16.38
CA ALA A 43 -18.04 -50.63 17.17
C ALA A 43 -16.70 -50.22 16.56
N ALA A 44 -15.90 -51.19 16.09
CA ALA A 44 -14.61 -50.93 15.44
C ALA A 44 -14.77 -50.16 14.12
N TRP A 45 -15.78 -50.52 13.31
CA TRP A 45 -16.09 -49.80 12.08
C TRP A 45 -16.57 -48.37 12.34
N LEU A 46 -17.43 -48.18 13.34
CA LEU A 46 -17.93 -46.86 13.73
C LEU A 46 -16.79 -45.95 14.21
N GLN A 47 -15.85 -46.49 14.99
CA GLN A 47 -14.67 -45.78 15.44
C GLN A 47 -13.77 -45.37 14.27
N ALA A 48 -13.58 -46.25 13.28
CA ALA A 48 -12.80 -45.94 12.08
C ALA A 48 -13.45 -44.81 11.27
N VAL A 49 -14.76 -44.88 11.04
CA VAL A 49 -15.50 -43.82 10.33
C VAL A 49 -15.48 -42.50 11.10
N GLY A 50 -15.68 -42.53 12.43
CA GLY A 50 -15.60 -41.37 13.29
C GLY A 50 -14.21 -40.71 13.29
N SER A 51 -13.15 -41.53 13.26
CA SER A 51 -11.77 -41.06 13.20
C SER A 51 -11.47 -40.36 11.86
N ILE A 52 -11.93 -40.94 10.74
CA ILE A 52 -11.79 -40.33 9.42
C ILE A 52 -12.52 -38.98 9.36
N LEU A 53 -13.75 -38.92 9.87
CA LEU A 53 -14.53 -37.67 9.91
C LEU A 53 -13.85 -36.60 10.80
N ALA A 54 -13.32 -36.99 11.96
CA ALA A 54 -12.59 -36.08 12.84
C ALA A 54 -11.33 -35.49 12.17
N ILE A 55 -10.58 -36.32 11.43
CA ILE A 55 -9.39 -35.88 10.69
C ILE A 55 -9.79 -34.90 9.58
N LEU A 56 -10.83 -35.22 8.79
CA LEU A 56 -11.32 -34.33 7.74
C LEU A 56 -11.80 -32.99 8.31
N PHE A 57 -12.48 -33.01 9.45
CA PHE A 57 -12.93 -31.78 10.12
C PHE A 57 -11.75 -30.96 10.64
N GLY A 58 -10.73 -31.60 11.21
CA GLY A 58 -9.48 -30.95 11.63
C GLY A 58 -8.75 -30.26 10.47
N ILE A 59 -8.65 -30.93 9.32
CA ILE A 59 -8.04 -30.36 8.10
C ILE A 59 -8.88 -29.18 7.58
N ALA A 60 -10.21 -29.31 7.56
CA ALA A 60 -11.10 -28.24 7.10
C ALA A 60 -11.00 -26.99 7.99
N MET A 61 -10.95 -27.17 9.31
CA MET A 61 -10.76 -26.08 10.27
C MET A 61 -9.38 -25.44 10.12
N ALA A 62 -8.30 -26.23 10.01
CA ALA A 62 -6.96 -25.70 9.79
C ALA A 62 -6.86 -24.87 8.49
N ASN A 63 -7.50 -25.35 7.41
CA ASN A 63 -7.56 -24.62 6.15
C ASN A 63 -8.40 -23.33 6.25
N ALA A 64 -9.51 -23.35 6.98
CA ALA A 64 -10.33 -22.17 7.20
C ALA A 64 -9.56 -21.11 8.02
N GLU A 65 -8.84 -21.54 9.05
CA GLU A 65 -8.03 -20.66 9.89
C GLU A 65 -6.85 -20.06 9.12
N ALA A 66 -6.14 -20.87 8.32
CA ALA A 66 -5.08 -20.38 7.44
C ALA A 66 -5.59 -19.35 6.43
N ARG A 67 -6.80 -19.55 5.87
CA ARG A 67 -7.43 -18.59 4.98
C ARG A 67 -7.81 -17.29 5.69
N ARG A 68 -8.32 -17.37 6.92
CA ARG A 68 -8.65 -16.18 7.74
C ARG A 68 -7.40 -15.39 8.11
N ALA A 69 -6.36 -16.06 8.61
CA ALA A 69 -5.08 -15.43 8.93
C ALA A 69 -4.47 -14.73 7.69
N GLY A 70 -4.54 -15.37 6.52
CA GLY A 70 -4.10 -14.76 5.26
C GLY A 70 -4.95 -13.55 4.83
N ALA A 71 -6.27 -13.59 5.06
CA ALA A 71 -7.17 -12.47 4.76
C ALA A 71 -6.95 -11.28 5.71
N ASP A 72 -6.72 -11.55 6.99
CA ASP A 72 -6.42 -10.53 8.00
C ASP A 72 -5.07 -9.85 7.69
N ALA A 73 -4.02 -10.63 7.42
CA ALA A 73 -2.72 -10.10 7.02
C ALA A 73 -2.78 -9.27 5.73
N ARG A 74 -3.59 -9.68 4.75
CA ARG A 74 -3.80 -8.89 3.53
C ARG A 74 -4.51 -7.57 3.83
N THR A 75 -5.45 -7.56 4.77
CA THR A 75 -6.18 -6.35 5.16
C THR A 75 -5.27 -5.36 5.85
N GLU A 76 -4.42 -5.82 6.77
CA GLU A 76 -3.41 -5.00 7.45
C GLU A 76 -2.46 -4.34 6.44
N LYS A 77 -1.90 -5.11 5.49
CA LYS A 77 -1.06 -4.56 4.42
C LYS A 77 -1.77 -3.51 3.56
N ILE A 78 -3.07 -3.68 3.32
CA ILE A 78 -3.86 -2.68 2.58
C ILE A 78 -4.00 -1.39 3.40
N GLU A 79 -4.19 -1.48 4.72
CA GLU A 79 -4.25 -0.30 5.59
C GLU A 79 -2.91 0.46 5.63
N ASP A 80 -1.79 -0.26 5.72
CA ASP A 80 -0.45 0.33 5.65
C ASP A 80 -0.20 0.99 4.30
N ALA A 81 -0.62 0.33 3.22
CA ALA A 81 -0.57 0.94 1.89
C ALA A 81 -1.36 2.25 1.85
N ARG A 82 -2.56 2.29 2.47
CA ARG A 82 -3.36 3.52 2.48
C ARG A 82 -2.65 4.67 3.17
N ALA A 83 -2.03 4.41 4.31
CA ALA A 83 -1.23 5.41 5.02
C ALA A 83 -0.05 5.89 4.16
N ALA A 84 0.66 4.95 3.51
CA ALA A 84 1.79 5.27 2.64
C ALA A 84 1.40 6.16 1.45
N ILE A 85 0.29 5.85 0.79
CA ILE A 85 -0.21 6.59 -0.37
C ILE A 85 -0.72 7.98 0.04
N ALA A 86 -1.39 8.08 1.20
CA ALA A 86 -1.81 9.37 1.74
C ALA A 86 -0.61 10.27 2.06
N LEU A 87 0.47 9.68 2.63
CA LEU A 87 1.71 10.40 2.87
C LEU A 87 2.38 10.84 1.55
N ALA A 88 2.40 9.97 0.53
CA ALA A 88 2.93 10.30 -0.79
C ALA A 88 2.16 11.46 -1.44
N HIS A 89 0.83 11.45 -1.35
CA HIS A 89 -0.02 12.54 -1.82
C HIS A 89 0.34 13.86 -1.15
N LYS A 90 0.40 13.88 0.19
CA LYS A 90 0.71 15.09 0.95
C LYS A 90 2.12 15.60 0.66
N THR A 91 3.07 14.69 0.49
CA THR A 91 4.45 15.04 0.14
C THR A 91 4.51 15.64 -1.27
N LEU A 92 3.76 15.09 -2.23
CA LEU A 92 3.67 15.62 -3.58
C LEU A 92 3.09 17.04 -3.61
N GLU A 93 2.06 17.33 -2.79
CA GLU A 93 1.53 18.69 -2.61
C GLU A 93 2.60 19.66 -2.08
N LEU A 94 3.32 19.29 -1.01
CA LEU A 94 4.33 20.18 -0.43
C LEU A 94 5.53 20.39 -1.35
N VAL A 95 5.94 19.35 -2.09
CA VAL A 95 6.98 19.46 -3.11
C VAL A 95 6.52 20.36 -4.26
N ALA A 96 5.26 20.25 -4.69
CA ALA A 96 4.69 21.15 -5.70
C ALA A 96 4.69 22.60 -5.22
N ASP A 97 4.31 22.84 -3.96
CA ASP A 97 4.36 24.17 -3.35
C ASP A 97 5.79 24.72 -3.32
N ARG A 98 6.79 23.91 -2.89
CA ARG A 98 8.20 24.33 -2.90
C ARG A 98 8.73 24.61 -4.30
N LEU A 99 8.36 23.79 -5.29
CA LEU A 99 8.73 24.01 -6.70
C LEU A 99 8.12 25.29 -7.26
N MET A 100 6.86 25.57 -6.94
CA MET A 100 6.18 26.79 -7.35
C MET A 100 6.95 28.03 -6.88
N VAL A 101 7.34 28.06 -5.60
CA VAL A 101 8.16 29.16 -5.06
C VAL A 101 9.56 29.20 -5.69
N ALA A 102 10.17 28.04 -5.96
CA ALA A 102 11.46 28.00 -6.65
C ALA A 102 11.38 28.55 -8.09
N CYS A 103 10.24 28.37 -8.76
CA CYS A 103 10.00 28.91 -10.10
C CYS A 103 9.70 30.40 -10.11
N ASP A 104 8.98 30.89 -9.10
CA ASP A 104 8.66 32.32 -8.92
C ASP A 104 9.04 32.80 -7.51
N PRO A 105 10.30 33.19 -7.29
CA PRO A 105 10.76 33.65 -5.98
C PRO A 105 10.25 35.07 -5.64
N ALA A 106 9.67 35.80 -6.59
CA ALA A 106 9.19 37.17 -6.35
C ALA A 106 7.92 37.22 -5.49
N THR A 107 7.24 36.09 -5.31
CA THR A 107 5.92 36.03 -4.69
C THR A 107 5.94 35.93 -3.15
N GLU A 108 7.08 35.66 -2.49
CA GLU A 108 7.09 35.38 -1.04
C GLU A 108 8.29 35.87 -0.23
N ALA A 109 8.03 36.09 1.07
CA ALA A 109 9.03 36.44 2.09
C ALA A 109 9.80 35.19 2.57
N MET A 110 11.13 35.30 2.69
CA MET A 110 12.07 34.23 3.12
C MET A 110 11.60 33.36 4.30
N HIS A 111 10.91 33.92 5.29
CA HIS A 111 10.46 33.18 6.48
C HIS A 111 9.41 32.09 6.17
N GLY A 112 8.58 32.28 5.14
CA GLY A 112 7.64 31.25 4.68
C GLY A 112 8.32 30.06 4.00
N MET A 113 9.55 30.25 3.52
CA MET A 113 10.30 29.24 2.77
C MET A 113 10.97 28.22 3.69
N ALA A 114 11.63 28.67 4.77
CA ALA A 114 12.28 27.79 5.75
C ALA A 114 11.28 26.83 6.43
N LEU A 115 10.08 27.32 6.75
CA LEU A 115 9.03 26.49 7.37
C LEU A 115 8.48 25.43 6.41
N ARG A 116 8.36 25.76 5.12
CA ARG A 116 7.94 24.81 4.08
C ARG A 116 9.02 23.77 3.82
N GLU A 117 10.28 24.18 3.80
CA GLU A 117 11.41 23.27 3.71
C GLU A 117 11.40 22.24 4.82
N HIS A 118 11.31 22.69 6.07
CA HIS A 118 11.31 21.78 7.22
C HIS A 118 10.20 20.73 7.13
N ARG A 119 8.96 21.16 6.87
CA ARG A 119 7.81 20.25 6.71
C ARG A 119 7.97 19.28 5.54
N THR A 120 8.51 19.75 4.42
CA THR A 120 8.70 18.89 3.24
C THR A 120 9.78 17.85 3.51
N ASN A 121 10.88 18.25 4.15
CA ASN A 121 11.95 17.34 4.56
C ASN A 121 11.44 16.27 5.54
N GLU A 122 10.60 16.64 6.51
CA GLU A 122 9.97 15.69 7.44
C GLU A 122 9.10 14.66 6.70
N LEU A 123 8.24 15.09 5.76
CA LEU A 123 7.38 14.15 5.04
C LEU A 123 8.17 13.27 4.05
N VAL A 124 9.20 13.82 3.39
CA VAL A 124 10.11 13.06 2.52
C VAL A 124 10.88 12.01 3.33
N GLU A 125 11.37 12.34 4.53
CA GLU A 125 12.00 11.35 5.41
C GLU A 125 10.98 10.33 5.94
N GLY A 126 9.74 10.77 6.22
CA GLY A 126 8.62 9.89 6.56
C GLY A 126 8.37 8.83 5.48
N LEU A 127 8.42 9.19 4.19
CA LEU A 127 8.31 8.23 3.09
C LEU A 127 9.45 7.19 3.09
N ARG A 128 10.63 7.57 3.56
CA ARG A 128 11.79 6.69 3.68
C ARG A 128 11.64 5.66 4.80
N GLN A 129 10.96 6.04 5.88
CA GLN A 129 10.72 5.18 7.03
C GLN A 129 9.63 4.13 6.79
N ILE A 130 8.80 4.30 5.76
CA ILE A 130 7.81 3.29 5.38
C ILE A 130 8.55 2.03 4.90
N SER A 131 8.32 0.94 5.64
CA SER A 131 8.81 -0.39 5.32
C SER A 131 8.10 -0.92 4.08
N VAL A 132 8.86 -1.10 3.01
CA VAL A 132 8.34 -1.57 1.72
C VAL A 132 7.88 -3.05 1.81
N GLY A 133 8.39 -3.81 2.78
CA GLY A 133 7.99 -5.22 2.99
C GLY A 133 6.55 -5.37 3.52
N ASP A 134 6.03 -4.31 4.14
CA ASP A 134 4.68 -4.28 4.71
C ASP A 134 3.63 -3.85 3.68
N LEU A 135 4.07 -3.34 2.53
CA LEU A 135 3.20 -3.00 1.41
C LEU A 135 2.77 -4.25 0.62
N PRO A 136 1.58 -4.23 -0.01
CA PRO A 136 1.19 -5.20 -1.02
C PRO A 136 2.20 -5.24 -2.18
N PRO A 137 2.57 -6.42 -2.69
CA PRO A 137 3.59 -6.55 -3.74
C PRO A 137 3.34 -5.69 -4.98
N GLU A 138 2.07 -5.47 -5.33
CA GLU A 138 1.64 -4.71 -6.49
C GLU A 138 1.96 -3.21 -6.37
N ILE A 139 2.11 -2.71 -5.13
CA ILE A 139 2.32 -1.28 -4.82
C ILE A 139 3.80 -0.97 -4.58
N VAL A 140 4.60 -1.98 -4.24
CA VAL A 140 6.03 -1.84 -3.87
C VAL A 140 6.83 -1.04 -4.90
N VAL A 141 6.74 -1.42 -6.18
CA VAL A 141 7.52 -0.78 -7.26
C VAL A 141 7.02 0.64 -7.54
N PRO A 142 5.72 0.89 -7.80
CA PRO A 142 5.23 2.25 -8.01
C PRO A 142 5.52 3.18 -6.83
N PHE A 143 5.29 2.72 -5.59
CA PHE A 143 5.55 3.52 -4.39
C PHE A 143 7.04 3.86 -4.24
N SER A 144 7.93 2.91 -4.52
CA SER A 144 9.37 3.15 -4.48
C SER A 144 9.82 4.18 -5.52
N SER A 145 9.21 4.17 -6.72
CA SER A 145 9.46 5.17 -7.77
C SER A 145 9.05 6.57 -7.31
N ILE A 146 7.83 6.71 -6.80
CA ILE A 146 7.31 7.98 -6.26
C ILE A 146 8.22 8.51 -5.15
N ARG A 147 8.57 7.66 -4.18
CA ARG A 147 9.47 8.01 -3.07
C ARG A 147 10.82 8.52 -3.58
N SER A 148 11.42 7.82 -4.54
CA SER A 148 12.70 8.21 -5.13
C SER A 148 12.60 9.56 -5.85
N ASN A 149 11.56 9.75 -6.66
CA ASN A 149 11.35 10.98 -7.42
C ASN A 149 11.09 12.18 -6.49
N LEU A 150 10.25 12.02 -5.46
CA LEU A 150 9.97 13.08 -4.48
C LEU A 150 11.23 13.47 -3.69
N HIS A 151 12.05 12.50 -3.29
CA HIS A 151 13.33 12.78 -2.65
C HIS A 151 14.28 13.53 -3.59
N ALA A 152 14.40 13.09 -4.84
CA ALA A 152 15.26 13.73 -5.83
C ALA A 152 14.84 15.17 -6.13
N VAL A 153 13.52 15.43 -6.28
CA VAL A 153 13.00 16.78 -6.47
C VAL A 153 13.31 17.65 -5.26
N ASN A 154 13.04 17.15 -4.04
CA ASN A 154 13.29 17.88 -2.81
C ASN A 154 14.78 18.24 -2.64
N ALA A 155 15.67 17.27 -2.90
CA ALA A 155 17.12 17.50 -2.86
C ALA A 155 17.55 18.57 -3.89
N ARG A 156 17.01 18.54 -5.12
CA ARG A 156 17.32 19.55 -6.15
C ARG A 156 16.89 20.95 -5.74
N ILE A 157 15.73 21.08 -5.09
CA ILE A 157 15.25 22.37 -4.59
C ILE A 157 16.17 22.90 -3.50
N THR A 158 16.53 22.05 -2.52
CA THR A 158 17.46 22.43 -1.45
C THR A 158 18.84 22.81 -2.00
N GLU A 159 19.40 22.03 -2.94
CA GLU A 159 20.67 22.36 -3.61
C GLU A 159 20.64 23.73 -4.30
N ILE A 160 19.51 24.11 -4.91
CA ILE A 160 19.36 25.43 -5.55
C ILE A 160 19.43 26.53 -4.49
N TYR A 161 18.69 26.39 -3.39
CA TYR A 161 18.65 27.40 -2.33
C TYR A 161 19.98 27.53 -1.59
N GLU A 162 20.61 26.42 -1.20
CA GLU A 162 21.92 26.43 -0.53
C GLU A 162 22.97 27.14 -1.40
N SER A 163 22.99 26.82 -2.69
CA SER A 163 23.94 27.44 -3.62
C SER A 163 23.62 28.91 -3.93
N GLU A 164 22.36 29.34 -3.77
CA GLU A 164 21.97 30.76 -3.86
C GLU A 164 22.40 31.55 -2.63
N GLU A 165 22.41 30.93 -1.45
CA GLU A 165 22.82 31.54 -0.17
C GLU A 165 24.34 31.66 -0.03
N GLU A 166 25.11 30.65 -0.47
CA GLU A 166 26.56 30.61 -0.30
C GLU A 166 27.33 31.51 -1.29
N ASP A 167 27.22 31.22 -2.59
CA ASP A 167 28.08 31.80 -3.64
C ASP A 167 27.30 32.56 -4.72
N GLY A 168 25.97 32.44 -4.72
CA GLY A 168 25.12 32.87 -5.81
C GLY A 168 25.24 31.95 -7.03
N ILE A 169 24.15 31.32 -7.44
CA ILE A 169 24.14 30.50 -8.66
C ILE A 169 24.00 31.38 -9.92
N PRO A 170 24.79 31.12 -10.98
CA PRO A 170 24.52 31.68 -12.31
C PRO A 170 23.13 31.30 -12.82
N ALA A 171 22.38 32.28 -13.34
CA ALA A 171 20.98 32.10 -13.76
C ALA A 171 20.74 30.97 -14.78
N GLU A 172 21.73 30.64 -15.60
CA GLU A 172 21.68 29.51 -16.54
C GLU A 172 21.74 28.17 -15.80
N ARG A 173 22.71 27.99 -14.89
CA ARG A 173 22.84 26.78 -14.06
C ARG A 173 21.61 26.58 -13.18
N ARG A 174 21.02 27.67 -12.65
CA ARG A 174 19.73 27.65 -11.94
C ARG A 174 18.62 27.07 -12.81
N ARG A 175 18.46 27.61 -14.02
CA ARG A 175 17.42 27.18 -14.97
C ARG A 175 17.55 25.69 -15.34
N VAL A 176 18.77 25.22 -15.60
CA VAL A 176 19.01 23.79 -15.92
C VAL A 176 18.65 22.89 -14.73
N ARG A 177 19.10 23.22 -13.52
CA ARG A 177 18.79 22.44 -12.32
C ARG A 177 17.30 22.42 -12.01
N LEU A 178 16.65 23.58 -12.09
CA LEU A 178 15.20 23.70 -11.87
C LEU A 178 14.41 22.94 -12.95
N GLY A 179 14.82 23.04 -14.21
CA GLY A 179 14.22 22.29 -15.32
C GLY A 179 14.31 20.77 -15.12
N SER A 180 15.46 20.26 -14.69
CA SER A 180 15.62 18.85 -14.33
C SER A 180 14.71 18.45 -13.17
N GLY A 181 14.62 19.28 -12.12
CA GLY A 181 13.70 19.05 -11.00
C GLY A 181 12.23 18.99 -11.43
N LEU A 182 11.80 19.90 -12.31
CA LEU A 182 10.44 19.91 -12.88
C LEU A 182 10.12 18.65 -13.70
N ILE A 183 11.09 18.12 -14.44
CA ILE A 183 10.92 16.88 -15.21
C ILE A 183 10.74 15.69 -14.26
N ILE A 184 11.59 15.56 -13.23
CA ILE A 184 11.47 14.49 -12.24
C ILE A 184 10.14 14.59 -11.48
N TYR A 185 9.70 15.81 -11.15
CA TYR A 185 8.39 16.05 -10.54
C TYR A 185 7.25 15.56 -11.43
N ALA A 186 7.29 15.83 -12.73
CA ALA A 186 6.29 15.35 -13.66
C ALA A 186 6.24 13.81 -13.74
N HIS A 187 7.39 13.14 -13.60
CA HIS A 187 7.42 11.68 -13.45
C HIS A 187 6.75 11.23 -12.13
N ALA A 188 7.02 11.91 -11.01
CA ALA A 188 6.36 11.60 -9.74
C ALA A 188 4.82 11.75 -9.81
N VAL A 189 4.32 12.78 -10.50
CA VAL A 189 2.89 12.99 -10.72
C VAL A 189 2.28 11.86 -11.54
N ASN A 190 2.94 11.45 -12.62
CA ASN A 190 2.49 10.33 -13.46
C ASN A 190 2.50 9.01 -12.69
N ASP A 191 3.60 8.70 -11.99
CA ASP A 191 3.72 7.48 -11.19
C ASP A 191 2.63 7.42 -10.10
N TYR A 192 2.28 8.58 -9.51
CA TYR A 192 1.19 8.68 -8.55
C TYR A 192 -0.18 8.40 -9.19
N ALA A 193 -0.45 8.95 -10.38
CA ALA A 193 -1.69 8.69 -11.11
C ALA A 193 -1.82 7.22 -11.52
N ASP A 194 -0.72 6.60 -11.95
CA ASP A 194 -0.66 5.17 -12.28
C ASP A 194 -0.90 4.32 -11.03
N LEU A 195 -0.32 4.69 -9.89
CA LEU A 195 -0.57 4.02 -8.61
C LEU A 195 -2.05 4.12 -8.21
N CYS A 196 -2.67 5.30 -8.29
CA CYS A 196 -4.11 5.46 -8.01
C CYS A 196 -4.98 4.57 -8.92
N THR A 197 -4.59 4.44 -10.20
CA THR A 197 -5.29 3.57 -11.16
C THR A 197 -5.13 2.09 -10.80
N LEU A 198 -3.92 1.67 -10.42
CA LEU A 198 -3.62 0.31 -9.96
C LEU A 198 -4.44 -0.05 -8.71
N LEU A 199 -4.50 0.85 -7.73
CA LEU A 199 -5.23 0.63 -6.49
C LEU A 199 -6.72 0.48 -6.70
N ARG A 200 -7.30 1.33 -7.54
CA ARG A 200 -8.71 1.25 -7.90
C ARG A 200 -9.04 -0.07 -8.59
N THR A 201 -8.15 -0.58 -9.43
CA THR A 201 -8.41 -1.77 -10.25
C THR A 201 -8.08 -3.08 -9.54
N GLN A 202 -7.06 -3.12 -8.69
CA GLN A 202 -6.56 -4.36 -8.08
C GLN A 202 -6.88 -4.52 -6.59
N VAL A 203 -7.10 -3.40 -5.89
CA VAL A 203 -7.27 -3.38 -4.43
C VAL A 203 -8.66 -2.85 -4.03
N ASP A 204 -9.45 -2.36 -4.99
CA ASP A 204 -10.76 -1.74 -4.75
C ASP A 204 -10.69 -0.59 -3.72
N VAL A 205 -9.63 0.21 -3.82
CA VAL A 205 -9.40 1.38 -2.97
C VAL A 205 -9.28 2.62 -3.84
N GLU A 206 -10.11 3.61 -3.56
CA GLU A 206 -10.09 4.91 -4.24
C GLU A 206 -9.27 5.92 -3.45
N PHE A 207 -8.39 6.63 -4.16
CA PHE A 207 -7.60 7.75 -3.64
C PHE A 207 -7.89 9.02 -4.40
N PRO A 208 -7.79 10.20 -3.74
CA PRO A 208 -7.93 11.46 -4.43
C PRO A 208 -6.85 11.62 -5.50
N ALA A 209 -7.27 11.93 -6.72
CA ALA A 209 -6.35 12.30 -7.77
C ALA A 209 -5.60 13.57 -7.38
N PHE A 210 -4.28 13.56 -7.58
CA PHE A 210 -3.46 14.75 -7.38
C PHE A 210 -3.82 15.79 -8.46
N ARG A 211 -4.07 17.03 -8.02
CA ARG A 211 -4.39 18.15 -8.92
C ARG A 211 -3.18 19.06 -9.01
N GLU A 212 -2.43 18.91 -10.10
CA GLU A 212 -1.28 19.77 -10.37
C GLU A 212 -1.73 21.25 -10.53
N PRO A 213 -1.05 22.21 -9.88
CA PRO A 213 -1.29 23.63 -10.12
C PRO A 213 -1.03 23.99 -11.60
N PRO A 214 -1.93 24.76 -12.26
CA PRO A 214 -1.81 25.05 -13.68
C PRO A 214 -0.55 25.84 -14.04
N GLN A 215 -0.06 26.67 -13.10
CA GLN A 215 1.20 27.40 -13.25
C GLN A 215 2.40 26.45 -13.24
N LEU A 216 2.39 25.43 -12.37
CA LEU A 216 3.45 24.43 -12.31
C LEU A 216 3.48 23.58 -13.58
N ALA A 217 2.29 23.18 -14.08
CA ALA A 217 2.16 22.47 -15.35
C ALA A 217 2.75 23.27 -16.52
N ALA A 218 2.58 24.60 -16.53
CA ALA A 218 3.20 25.47 -17.53
C ALA A 218 4.74 25.48 -17.43
N TYR A 219 5.30 25.55 -16.21
CA TYR A 219 6.75 25.45 -16.00
C TYR A 219 7.32 24.09 -16.46
N VAL A 220 6.61 22.98 -16.16
CA VAL A 220 6.97 21.64 -16.63
C VAL A 220 6.98 21.57 -18.15
N ALA A 221 5.97 22.14 -18.82
CA ALA A 221 5.89 22.16 -20.28
C ALA A 221 7.09 22.90 -20.89
N VAL A 222 7.46 24.06 -20.34
CA VAL A 222 8.65 24.82 -20.77
C VAL A 222 9.93 24.01 -20.55
N ALA A 223 10.07 23.37 -19.39
CA ALA A 223 11.25 22.54 -19.08
C ALA A 223 11.40 21.36 -20.06
N ARG A 224 10.29 20.72 -20.45
CA ARG A 224 10.30 19.63 -21.45
C ARG A 224 10.73 20.13 -22.83
N ILE A 225 10.22 21.27 -23.27
CA ILE A 225 10.60 21.87 -24.57
C ILE A 225 12.10 22.19 -24.59
N ALA A 226 12.62 22.78 -23.51
CA ALA A 226 14.04 23.08 -23.37
C ALA A 226 14.91 21.81 -23.37
N ALA A 227 14.48 20.74 -22.70
CA ALA A 227 15.18 19.47 -22.71
C ALA A 227 15.22 18.82 -24.11
N SER A 228 14.12 18.84 -24.86
CA SER A 228 14.08 18.29 -26.21
C SER A 228 14.95 19.08 -27.20
N SER A 229 15.01 20.40 -27.07
CA SER A 229 15.79 21.26 -27.98
C SER A 229 17.29 21.30 -27.66
N GLY A 230 17.70 20.96 -26.43
CA GLY A 230 19.11 20.75 -26.09
C GLY A 230 19.68 19.42 -26.59
N GLN A 231 18.82 18.44 -26.88
CA GLN A 231 19.22 17.09 -27.31
C GLN A 231 19.51 17.03 -28.82
N ASP A 232 18.84 17.86 -29.62
CA ASP A 232 19.09 18.01 -31.06
C ASP A 232 20.41 18.77 -31.37
N ALA A 233 20.92 19.57 -30.43
CA ALA A 233 22.14 20.35 -30.61
C ALA A 233 23.44 19.59 -30.24
N SER A 234 23.34 18.42 -29.62
CA SER A 234 24.48 17.58 -29.24
C SER A 234 24.81 16.46 -30.23
N ASP A 235 23.99 16.30 -31.27
CA ASP A 235 24.14 15.29 -32.33
C ASP A 235 24.75 15.86 -33.65
N GLU A 236 25.20 17.13 -33.65
CA GLU A 236 26.06 17.76 -34.68
C GLU A 236 27.50 17.94 -34.19
#